data_AF-A0A830GBD9-F1
#
_entry.id   AF-A0A830GBD9-F1
#
_cell.length_a   1.000
_cell.length_b   1.000
_cell.length_c   1.000
_cell.angle_alpha   90.00
_cell.angle_beta   90.00
_cell.angle_gamma   90.00
#
_symmetry.space_group_name_H-M   'P 1'
#
loop_
_entity.id
_entity.type
_entity.pdbx_description
1 polymer ?
#
loop_
_entity_poly.entity_id
_entity_poly.type
_entity_poly.pdbx_seq_one_letter_code
_entity_poly.pdbx_strand_id
1 'polypeptide(L)'
;MPADTTAGRLPGFFYRFAHPALAVVSTVGSLFWLVGFALAGAGVALRASDPATAYPLFFYGSIASLVGIAAIGAVVGYLVVLWLLRDVLGVLDREKPEPGARR
;
A
#
# COMPACT_ATOMS: atom_id res chain seq x y z
N MET A 1 -15.48 32.93 -22.98
CA MET A 1 -15.88 31.66 -22.31
C MET A 1 -14.74 31.24 -21.40
N PRO A 2 -14.95 31.10 -20.08
CA PRO A 2 -13.92 30.57 -19.21
C PRO A 2 -13.76 29.08 -19.52
N ALA A 3 -12.53 28.66 -19.82
CA ALA A 3 -12.21 27.27 -20.10
C ALA A 3 -12.46 26.43 -18.84
N ASP A 4 -13.23 25.36 -19.02
CA ASP A 4 -13.41 24.28 -18.05
C ASP A 4 -12.03 23.74 -17.64
N THR A 5 -11.57 24.11 -16.44
CA THR A 5 -10.28 23.66 -15.86
C THR A 5 -10.44 22.37 -15.06
N THR A 6 -11.57 21.69 -15.19
CA THR A 6 -11.94 20.48 -14.46
C THR A 6 -11.24 19.21 -14.98
N ALA A 7 -10.56 19.27 -16.13
CA ALA A 7 -10.05 18.08 -16.82
C ALA A 7 -8.60 17.64 -16.47
N GLY A 8 -7.87 18.32 -15.59
CA GLY A 8 -6.40 18.13 -15.49
C GLY A 8 -5.81 17.80 -14.12
N ARG A 9 -6.58 17.85 -13.03
CA ARG A 9 -6.05 17.52 -11.69
C ARG A 9 -6.58 16.16 -11.29
N LEU A 10 -5.77 15.12 -11.48
CA LEU A 10 -5.89 13.92 -10.66
C LEU A 10 -6.06 14.40 -9.21
N PRO A 11 -7.12 13.97 -8.49
CA PRO A 11 -7.39 14.44 -7.13
C PRO A 11 -6.11 14.31 -6.32
N GLY A 12 -5.81 15.31 -5.46
CA GLY A 12 -4.54 15.39 -4.72
C GLY A 12 -4.17 14.14 -3.92
N PHE A 13 -5.11 13.20 -3.78
CA PHE A 13 -4.90 11.78 -3.46
C PHE A 13 -3.74 11.13 -4.25
N PHE A 14 -3.68 11.28 -5.58
CA PHE A 14 -2.66 10.61 -6.40
C PHE A 14 -1.25 11.19 -6.23
N TYR A 15 -1.14 12.45 -5.84
CA TYR A 15 0.15 13.08 -5.50
C TYR A 15 0.79 12.46 -4.24
N ARG A 16 0.02 11.73 -3.41
CA ARG A 16 0.52 11.08 -2.18
C ARG A 16 1.01 9.65 -2.41
N PHE A 17 0.56 8.96 -3.47
CA PHE A 17 1.23 7.73 -3.94
C PHE A 17 2.65 8.01 -4.41
N ALA A 18 2.96 9.26 -4.77
CA ALA A 18 4.30 9.68 -5.13
C ALA A 18 5.23 9.86 -3.91
N HIS A 19 4.79 9.59 -2.68
CA HIS A 19 5.69 9.63 -1.53
C HIS A 19 6.62 8.41 -1.57
N PRO A 20 7.94 8.59 -1.82
CA PRO A 20 8.84 7.49 -2.16
C PRO A 20 8.86 6.37 -1.11
N ALA A 21 8.70 6.74 0.17
CA ALA A 21 8.65 5.80 1.28
C ALA A 21 7.47 4.82 1.17
N LEU A 22 6.28 5.27 0.78
CA LEU A 22 5.10 4.39 0.65
C LEU A 22 5.28 3.42 -0.51
N ALA A 23 5.82 3.89 -1.64
CA ALA A 23 6.14 3.06 -2.79
C ALA A 23 7.20 2.00 -2.46
N VAL A 24 8.23 2.35 -1.68
CA VAL A 24 9.23 1.39 -1.20
C VAL A 24 8.59 0.34 -0.30
N VAL A 25 7.79 0.74 0.69
CA VAL A 25 7.13 -0.20 1.62
C VAL A 25 6.18 -1.13 0.87
N SER A 26 5.39 -0.62 -0.07
CA SER A 26 4.49 -1.46 -0.88
C SER A 26 5.28 -2.42 -1.79
N THR A 27 6.42 -1.97 -2.34
CA THR A 27 7.29 -2.81 -3.18
C THR A 27 7.91 -3.92 -2.36
N VAL A 28 8.48 -3.60 -1.19
CA VAL A 28 9.03 -4.59 -0.25
C VAL A 28 7.94 -5.57 0.18
N GLY A 29 6.75 -5.09 0.52
CA GLY A 29 5.61 -5.96 0.85
C GLY A 29 5.22 -6.90 -0.29
N SER A 30 5.23 -6.40 -1.53
CA SER A 30 4.94 -7.19 -2.73
C SER A 30 6.01 -8.24 -2.99
N LEU A 31 7.29 -7.92 -2.74
CA LEU A 31 8.40 -8.87 -2.84
C LEU A 31 8.28 -9.99 -1.81
N PHE A 32 7.99 -9.65 -0.55
CA PHE A 32 7.73 -10.65 0.49
C PHE A 32 6.56 -11.56 0.13
N TRP A 33 5.49 -10.98 -0.41
CA TRP A 33 4.35 -11.74 -0.91
C TRP A 33 4.73 -12.71 -2.02
N LEU A 34 5.47 -12.23 -3.02
CA LEU A 34 5.92 -13.01 -4.16
C LEU A 34 6.86 -14.15 -3.75
N VAL A 35 7.81 -13.88 -2.84
CA VAL A 35 8.71 -14.91 -2.30
C VAL A 35 7.92 -15.99 -1.57
N GLY A 36 6.95 -15.61 -0.73
CA GLY A 36 6.11 -16.57 -0.04
C GLY A 36 5.25 -17.41 -1.00
N PHE A 37 4.73 -16.78 -2.07
CA PHE A 37 4.01 -17.48 -3.14
C PHE A 37 4.91 -18.49 -3.88
N ALA A 38 6.15 -18.10 -4.20
CA ALA A 38 7.11 -18.99 -4.85
C ALA A 38 7.49 -20.18 -3.96
N LEU A 39 7.70 -19.96 -2.66
CA LEU A 39 7.96 -21.02 -1.69
C LEU A 39 6.77 -21.99 -1.57
N ALA A 40 5.54 -21.47 -1.55
CA ALA A 40 4.35 -22.30 -1.57
C ALA A 40 4.26 -23.14 -2.86
N GLY A 41 4.56 -22.54 -4.03
CA GLY A 41 4.63 -23.26 -5.30
C GLY A 41 5.66 -24.39 -5.31
N ALA A 42 6.86 -24.13 -4.76
CA ALA A 42 7.88 -25.16 -4.58
C ALA A 42 7.43 -26.27 -3.63
N GLY A 43 6.75 -25.92 -2.52
CA GLY A 43 6.13 -26.87 -1.61
C GLY A 43 5.10 -27.76 -2.30
N VAL A 44 4.28 -27.22 -3.22
CA VAL A 44 3.34 -28.02 -4.02
C VAL A 44 4.07 -29.04 -4.88
N ALA A 45 5.15 -28.62 -5.55
CA ALA A 45 5.94 -29.51 -6.42
C ALA A 45 6.58 -30.68 -5.63
N LEU A 46 7.01 -30.42 -4.40
CA LEU A 46 7.69 -31.41 -3.55
C LEU A 46 6.73 -32.26 -2.71
N ARG A 47 5.46 -31.89 -2.60
CA ARG A 47 4.51 -32.49 -1.64
C ARG A 47 4.40 -34.01 -1.72
N ALA A 48 4.49 -34.59 -2.91
CA ALA A 48 4.37 -36.03 -3.12
C ALA A 48 5.68 -36.81 -2.96
N SER A 49 6.81 -36.19 -3.28
CA SER A 49 8.14 -36.84 -3.29
C SER A 49 8.91 -36.63 -1.98
N ASP A 50 8.78 -35.46 -1.37
CA ASP A 50 9.46 -35.08 -0.14
C ASP A 50 8.55 -34.20 0.73
N PRO A 51 7.62 -34.82 1.47
CA PRO A 51 6.69 -34.09 2.33
C PRO A 51 7.40 -33.40 3.49
N ALA A 52 8.53 -33.94 3.97
CA ALA A 52 9.27 -33.37 5.10
C ALA A 52 9.86 -32.00 4.75
N THR A 53 10.29 -31.79 3.51
CA THR A 53 10.74 -30.49 3.00
C THR A 53 9.57 -29.62 2.53
N ALA A 54 8.47 -30.20 2.04
CA ALA A 54 7.31 -29.44 1.57
C ALA A 54 6.59 -28.68 2.69
N TYR A 55 6.38 -29.28 3.86
CA TYR A 55 5.70 -28.63 4.99
C TYR A 55 6.37 -27.33 5.48
N PRO A 56 7.69 -27.29 5.74
CA PRO A 56 8.35 -26.05 6.13
C PRO A 56 8.30 -24.99 5.02
N LEU A 57 8.38 -25.37 3.74
CA LEU A 57 8.21 -24.43 2.63
C LEU A 57 6.83 -23.76 2.64
N PHE A 58 5.77 -24.53 2.88
CA PHE A 58 4.42 -23.97 3.05
C PHE A 58 4.34 -23.03 4.26
N PHE A 59 4.91 -23.44 5.39
CA PHE A 59 4.85 -22.65 6.62
C PHE A 59 5.61 -21.32 6.49
N TYR A 60 6.88 -21.36 6.10
CA TYR A 60 7.69 -20.15 5.91
C TYR A 60 7.20 -19.29 4.75
N GLY A 61 6.73 -19.93 3.66
CA GLY A 61 6.10 -19.22 2.56
C GLY A 61 4.84 -18.47 3.00
N SER A 62 4.00 -19.09 3.81
CA SER A 62 2.79 -18.46 4.36
C SER A 62 3.12 -17.27 5.26
N ILE A 63 4.13 -17.39 6.12
CA ILE A 63 4.59 -16.28 6.98
C ILE A 63 5.11 -15.13 6.13
N ALA A 64 5.98 -15.41 5.15
CA ALA A 64 6.52 -14.39 4.25
C ALA A 64 5.39 -13.66 3.49
N SER A 65 4.42 -14.41 2.96
CA SER A 65 3.26 -13.81 2.29
C SER A 65 2.39 -12.98 3.22
N LEU A 66 2.17 -13.44 4.46
CA LEU A 66 1.38 -12.70 5.44
C LEU A 66 2.04 -11.38 5.82
N VAL A 67 3.35 -11.37 6.05
CA VAL A 67 4.12 -10.15 6.31
C VAL A 67 4.01 -9.18 5.13
N GLY A 68 4.14 -9.68 3.91
CA GLY A 68 3.98 -8.89 2.69
C GLY A 68 2.59 -8.23 2.58
N ILE A 69 1.53 -9.02 2.80
CA ILE A 69 0.14 -8.54 2.79
C ILE A 69 -0.08 -7.52 3.91
N ALA A 70 0.44 -7.76 5.11
CA ALA A 70 0.30 -6.83 6.23
C ALA A 70 0.95 -5.48 5.92
N ALA A 71 2.14 -5.46 5.32
CA ALA A 71 2.80 -4.23 4.90
C ALA A 71 1.98 -3.46 3.85
N ILE A 72 1.46 -4.15 2.83
CA ILE A 72 0.58 -3.55 1.81
C ILE A 72 -0.70 -3.01 2.45
N GLY A 73 -1.33 -3.81 3.33
CA GLY A 73 -2.55 -3.43 4.05
C GLY A 73 -2.35 -2.20 4.93
N ALA A 74 -1.20 -2.07 5.59
CA ALA A 74 -0.86 -0.90 6.38
C ALA A 74 -0.76 0.37 5.51
N VAL A 75 -0.12 0.28 4.34
CA VAL A 75 -0.03 1.40 3.38
C VAL A 75 -1.42 1.80 2.88
N VAL A 76 -2.24 0.82 2.48
CA VAL A 76 -3.62 1.08 2.03
C VAL A 76 -4.46 1.72 3.15
N GLY A 77 -4.40 1.15 4.35
CA GLY A 77 -5.11 1.67 5.52
C GLY A 77 -4.70 3.11 5.85
N TYR A 78 -3.41 3.41 5.82
CA TYR A 78 -2.89 4.76 6.01
C TYR A 78 -3.45 5.76 4.98
N LEU A 79 -3.46 5.38 3.70
CA LEU A 79 -3.98 6.23 2.63
C LEU A 79 -5.50 6.45 2.76
N VAL A 80 -6.25 5.41 3.14
CA VAL A 80 -7.70 5.51 3.40
C VAL A 80 -7.97 6.44 4.58
N VAL A 81 -7.21 6.34 5.67
CA VAL A 81 -7.33 7.25 6.83
C VAL A 81 -7.06 8.69 6.41
N LEU A 82 -5.99 8.94 5.66
CA LEU A 82 -5.67 10.27 5.16
C LEU A 82 -6.75 10.83 4.25
N TRP A 83 -7.31 10.00 3.37
CA TRP A 83 -8.42 10.37 2.51
C TRP A 83 -9.65 10.76 3.34
N LEU A 84 -10.01 9.95 4.33
CA LEU A 84 -11.17 10.19 5.19
C LEU A 84 -11.01 11.47 6.04
N LEU A 85 -9.84 11.69 6.64
CA LEU A 85 -9.56 12.88 7.44
C LEU A 85 -9.58 14.18 6.60
N ARG A 86 -9.11 14.11 5.35
CA ARG A 86 -9.03 15.27 4.46
C ARG A 86 -10.34 15.52 3.73
N ASP A 87 -10.77 14.57 2.91
CA ASP A 87 -11.79 14.79 1.89
C ASP A 87 -13.20 14.60 2.45
N VAL A 88 -13.37 13.74 3.46
CA VAL A 88 -14.67 13.49 4.09
C VAL A 88 -14.90 14.41 5.28
N LEU A 89 -13.90 14.55 6.16
CA LEU A 89 -14.04 15.29 7.42
C LEU A 89 -13.54 16.75 7.34
N GLY A 90 -12.77 17.13 6.33
CA GLY A 90 -12.26 18.51 6.17
C GLY A 90 -11.32 18.97 7.29
N VAL A 91 -10.80 18.06 8.11
CA VAL A 91 -10.02 18.39 9.33
C VAL A 91 -8.65 18.96 8.96
N LEU A 92 -8.04 18.45 7.89
CA LEU A 92 -6.67 18.81 7.51
C LEU A 92 -6.56 20.11 6.69
N ASP A 93 -7.67 20.66 6.18
CA ASP A 93 -7.66 21.92 5.42
C ASP A 93 -7.88 23.16 6.32
N ARG A 94 -8.28 22.97 7.58
CA ARG A 94 -8.55 24.07 8.53
C ARG A 94 -7.33 24.83 9.03
N GLU A 95 -6.12 24.30 8.87
CA GLU A 95 -4.91 24.84 9.51
C GLU A 95 -4.08 25.81 8.64
N LYS A 96 -4.49 26.16 7.41
CA LYS A 96 -3.79 27.23 6.67
C LYS A 96 -4.34 28.60 7.09
N PRO A 97 -3.58 29.44 7.83
CA PRO A 97 -3.95 30.83 7.98
C PRO A 97 -3.81 31.48 6.60
N GLU A 98 -4.86 32.17 6.15
CA GLU A 98 -4.81 32.95 4.93
C GLU A 98 -3.64 33.96 5.01
N PRO A 99 -2.73 34.00 4.01
CA PRO A 99 -1.60 34.93 3.97
C PRO A 99 -2.05 36.36 3.61
N GLY A 100 -3.05 36.89 4.34
CA GLY A 100 -3.64 38.20 4.07
C GLY A 100 -4.44 38.82 5.23
N ALA A 101 -4.73 38.10 6.31
CA ALA A 101 -5.58 38.58 7.41
C ALA A 101 -4.87 39.48 8.45
N ARG A 102 -3.86 40.25 8.01
CA ARG A 102 -3.33 41.39 8.78
C ARG A 102 -3.21 42.59 7.84
N ARG A 103 -4.25 43.41 7.84
CA ARG A 103 -4.15 44.84 7.54
C ARG A 103 -4.74 45.60 8.70
#